data_AF-A0A951I572-F1
#
_entry.id   AF-A0A951I572-F1
#
_cell.length_a   1.000
_cell.length_b   1.000
_cell.length_c   1.000
_cell.angle_alpha   90.00
_cell.angle_beta   90.00
_cell.angle_gamma   90.00
#
_symmetry.space_group_name_H-M   'P 1'
#
loop_
_entity.id
_entity.type
_entity.pdbx_description
1 polymer ?
#
loop_
_entity_poly.entity_id
_entity_poly.type
_entity_poly.pdbx_seq_one_letter_code
_entity_poly.pdbx_strand_id
1 'polypeptide(L)'
;MENSSKIILGLLGAVAAGIAIGMLMAPEKGSEIRKKIGEKASDLASRVGEMVTAGKDKLDEVTGNVSKQADGIANEAVKRADRVKESLA
;
A
#
# COMPACT_ATOMS: atom_id res chain seq x y z
N MET A 1 -8.04 -8.60 -18.93
CA MET A 1 -7.60 -7.25 -18.51
C MET A 1 -8.46 -6.64 -17.40
N GLU A 2 -9.73 -7.04 -17.27
CA GLU A 2 -10.64 -6.69 -16.15
C GLU A 2 -10.01 -6.74 -14.74
N ASN A 3 -9.27 -7.81 -14.40
CA ASN A 3 -8.67 -7.94 -13.08
C ASN A 3 -7.58 -6.91 -12.79
N SER A 4 -6.74 -6.59 -13.78
CA SER A 4 -5.68 -5.59 -13.62
C SER A 4 -6.28 -4.21 -13.34
N SER A 5 -7.37 -3.84 -14.01
CA SER A 5 -8.08 -2.58 -13.76
C SER A 5 -8.70 -2.54 -12.36
N LYS A 6 -9.31 -3.64 -11.88
CA LYS A 6 -9.88 -3.72 -10.52
C LYS A 6 -8.79 -3.61 -9.45
N ILE A 7 -7.64 -4.23 -9.65
CA ILE A 7 -6.49 -4.14 -8.74
C ILE A 7 -5.95 -2.71 -8.70
N ILE A 8 -5.78 -2.06 -9.85
CA ILE A 8 -5.31 -0.66 -9.92
C ILE A 8 -6.30 0.27 -9.22
N LEU A 9 -7.60 0.12 -9.47
CA LEU A 9 -8.65 0.90 -8.81
C LEU A 9 -8.67 0.67 -7.29
N GLY A 10 -8.52 -0.58 -6.84
CA GLY A 10 -8.42 -0.92 -5.42
C GLY A 10 -7.21 -0.29 -4.75
N LEU A 11 -6.04 -0.32 -5.42
CA LEU A 11 -4.82 0.30 -4.92
C LEU A 11 -4.94 1.82 -4.84
N LEU A 12 -5.44 2.47 -5.91
CA LEU A 12 -5.67 3.91 -5.92
C LEU A 12 -6.67 4.33 -4.82
N GLY A 13 -7.75 3.55 -4.67
CA GLY A 13 -8.72 3.74 -3.60
C GLY A 13 -8.10 3.60 -2.21
N ALA A 14 -7.23 2.61 -2.00
CA ALA A 14 -6.53 2.41 -0.74
C ALA A 14 -5.55 3.55 -0.41
N VAL A 15 -4.78 4.03 -1.40
CA VAL A 15 -3.88 5.18 -1.23
C VAL A 15 -4.69 6.44 -0.89
N ALA A 16 -5.76 6.72 -1.64
CA ALA A 16 -6.61 7.88 -1.40
C ALA A 16 -7.29 7.81 -0.02
N ALA A 17 -7.83 6.65 0.36
CA ALA A 17 -8.43 6.42 1.67
C ALA A 17 -7.39 6.59 2.80
N GLY A 18 -6.16 6.10 2.61
CA GLY A 18 -5.08 6.26 3.58
C GLY A 18 -4.71 7.73 3.79
N ILE A 19 -4.58 8.49 2.71
CA ILE A 19 -4.34 9.94 2.77
C ILE A 19 -5.51 10.65 3.44
N ALA A 20 -6.75 10.29 3.10
CA ALA A 20 -7.94 10.89 3.69
C ALA A 20 -8.00 10.64 5.21
N ILE A 21 -7.80 9.39 5.65
CA ILE A 21 -7.75 9.03 7.08
C ILE A 21 -6.60 9.75 7.77
N GLY A 22 -5.42 9.81 7.16
CA GLY A 22 -4.27 10.53 7.70
C GLY A 22 -4.53 12.03 7.85
N MET A 23 -5.17 12.65 6.86
CA MET A 23 -5.58 14.06 6.91
C MET A 23 -6.67 14.32 7.95
N LEU A 24 -7.64 13.40 8.12
CA LEU A 24 -8.66 13.50 9.16
C LEU A 24 -8.06 13.41 10.57
N MET A 25 -7.07 12.54 10.75
CA MET A 25 -6.40 12.33 12.04
C MET A 25 -5.39 13.44 12.37
N ALA A 26 -4.73 14.02 11.37
CA ALA A 26 -3.77 15.10 11.54
C ALA A 26 -3.99 16.19 10.46
N PRO A 27 -4.97 17.08 10.65
CA PRO A 27 -5.24 18.13 9.69
C PRO A 27 -4.17 19.22 9.77
N GLU A 28 -3.52 19.47 8.63
CA GLU A 28 -2.59 20.57 8.47
C GLU A 28 -3.26 21.73 7.69
N LYS A 29 -2.80 22.96 7.94
CA LYS A 29 -3.29 24.13 7.19
C LYS A 29 -2.84 24.04 5.73
N GLY A 30 -3.73 24.36 4.78
CA GLY A 30 -3.43 24.29 3.35
C GLY A 30 -2.22 25.14 2.89
N SER A 31 -1.92 26.24 3.59
CA SER A 31 -0.71 27.04 3.36
C SER A 31 0.57 26.25 3.69
N GLU A 32 0.56 25.53 4.82
CA GLU A 32 1.67 24.72 5.30
C GLU A 32 1.84 23.45 4.46
N ILE A 33 0.74 22.83 4.02
CA ILE A 33 0.78 21.65 3.14
C ILE A 33 1.48 21.97 1.83
N ARG A 34 1.13 23.07 1.14
CA ARG A 34 1.80 23.44 -0.12
C ARG A 34 3.29 23.72 0.07
N LYS A 35 3.65 24.42 1.15
CA LYS A 35 5.04 24.69 1.50
C LYS A 35 5.81 23.39 1.78
N LYS A 36 5.24 22.50 2.60
CA LYS A 36 5.82 21.19 2.91
C LYS A 36 5.93 20.30 1.68
N ILE A 37 4.97 20.32 0.75
CA ILE A 37 5.09 19.55 -0.50
C ILE A 37 6.31 20.05 -1.28
N GLY A 38 6.47 21.37 -1.43
CA GLY A 38 7.63 21.93 -2.14
C GLY A 38 8.97 21.57 -1.49
N GLU A 39 9.08 21.68 -0.17
CA GLU A 39 10.33 21.42 0.56
C GLU A 39 10.60 19.92 0.76
N LYS A 40 9.57 19.13 1.10
CA LYS A 40 9.73 17.73 1.54
C LYS A 40 9.58 16.72 0.41
N ALA A 41 9.04 17.07 -0.76
CA ALA A 41 8.89 16.09 -1.85
C ALA A 41 10.24 15.54 -2.33
N SER A 42 11.25 16.41 -2.48
CA SER A 42 12.61 16.01 -2.90
C SER A 42 13.29 15.14 -1.84
N ASP A 43 13.20 15.54 -0.58
CA ASP A 43 13.77 14.79 0.55
C ASP A 43 13.09 13.44 0.74
N LEU A 44 11.77 13.40 0.59
CA LEU A 44 10.98 12.18 0.70
C LEU A 44 11.31 11.21 -0.44
N ALA A 45 11.42 11.71 -1.68
CA ALA A 45 11.82 10.88 -2.81
C ALA A 45 13.22 10.27 -2.60
N SER A 46 14.16 11.06 -2.11
CA SER A 46 15.53 10.60 -1.83
C SER A 46 15.56 9.54 -0.72
N ARG A 47 14.88 9.81 0.41
CA ARG A 47 14.78 8.87 1.55
C ARG A 47 14.04 7.59 1.19
N VAL A 48 12.98 7.68 0.40
CA VAL A 48 12.25 6.50 -0.09
C VAL A 48 13.13 5.70 -1.04
N GLY A 49 13.89 6.34 -1.94
CA GLY A 49 14.84 5.65 -2.80
C GLY A 49 15.91 4.88 -2.02
N GLU A 50 16.50 5.51 -1.01
CA GLU A 50 17.47 4.87 -0.11
C GLU A 50 16.84 3.71 0.69
N MET A 51 15.65 3.91 1.25
CA MET A 51 14.93 2.89 2.01
C MET A 51 14.47 1.72 1.14
N VAL A 52 14.06 1.98 -0.11
CA VAL A 52 13.72 0.93 -1.07
C VAL A 52 14.96 0.13 -1.45
N THR A 53 16.11 0.78 -1.61
CA THR A 53 17.38 0.11 -1.94
C THR A 53 17.85 -0.76 -0.77
N ALA A 54 17.95 -0.19 0.44
CA ALA A 54 18.30 -0.93 1.65
C ALA A 54 17.25 -1.98 2.05
N GLY A 55 15.99 -1.69 1.76
CA GLY A 55 14.87 -2.60 1.95
C GLY A 55 14.96 -3.77 1.00
N LYS A 56 15.33 -3.58 -0.26
CA LYS A 56 15.49 -4.65 -1.26
C LYS A 56 16.46 -5.72 -0.77
N ASP A 57 17.63 -5.31 -0.27
CA ASP A 57 18.66 -6.24 0.21
C ASP A 57 18.17 -7.06 1.41
N LYS A 58 17.42 -6.44 2.34
CA LYS A 58 16.79 -7.14 3.47
C LYS A 58 15.59 -7.97 3.06
N LEU A 59 14.83 -7.51 2.08
CA LEU A 59 13.65 -8.19 1.56
C LEU A 59 14.06 -9.45 0.83
N ASP A 60 15.18 -9.49 0.11
CA ASP A 60 15.64 -10.70 -0.57
C ASP A 60 15.95 -11.83 0.44
N GLU A 61 16.50 -11.50 1.63
CA GLU A 61 16.73 -12.44 2.72
C GLU A 61 15.44 -12.90 3.41
N VAL A 62 14.50 -11.97 3.64
CA VAL A 62 13.23 -12.23 4.33
C VAL A 62 12.17 -12.88 3.42
N THR A 63 12.25 -12.63 2.11
CA THR A 63 11.30 -13.12 1.09
C THR A 63 11.23 -14.64 1.06
N GLY A 64 12.35 -15.34 1.30
CA GLY A 64 12.34 -16.80 1.36
C GLY A 64 11.43 -17.40 2.44
N ASN A 65 11.27 -16.71 3.57
CA ASN A 65 10.40 -17.14 4.68
C ASN A 65 9.00 -16.51 4.62
N VAL A 66 8.92 -15.25 4.17
CA VAL A 66 7.65 -14.53 4.03
C VAL A 66 6.82 -15.08 2.88
N SER A 67 7.41 -15.47 1.75
CA SER A 67 6.65 -16.02 0.61
C SER A 67 5.83 -17.23 1.03
N LYS A 68 6.39 -18.13 1.85
CA LYS A 68 5.69 -19.34 2.31
C LYS A 68 4.49 -19.04 3.23
N GLN A 69 4.60 -18.03 4.10
CA GLN A 69 3.48 -17.60 4.95
C GLN A 69 2.46 -16.77 4.17
N ALA A 70 2.93 -15.92 3.25
CA ALA A 70 2.09 -15.10 2.40
C ALA A 70 1.23 -15.97 1.47
N ASP A 71 1.77 -17.04 0.89
CA ASP A 71 1.01 -17.98 0.05
C ASP A 71 -0.08 -18.70 0.85
N GLY A 72 0.17 -19.00 2.12
CA GLY A 72 -0.83 -19.57 3.04
C GLY A 72 -1.98 -18.60 3.33
N ILE A 73 -1.64 -17.35 3.66
CA ILE A 73 -2.62 -16.29 3.96
C ILE A 73 -3.41 -15.90 2.70
N ALA A 74 -2.74 -15.78 1.56
CA ALA A 74 -3.37 -15.47 0.28
C ALA A 74 -4.37 -16.56 -0.11
N ASN A 75 -3.99 -17.83 0.01
CA ASN A 75 -4.91 -18.95 -0.26
C ASN A 75 -6.10 -18.96 0.70
N GLU A 76 -5.89 -18.63 1.97
CA GLU A 76 -6.99 -18.57 2.94
C GLU A 76 -7.92 -17.37 2.68
N ALA A 77 -7.36 -16.23 2.29
CA ALA A 77 -8.12 -15.04 1.90
C ALA A 77 -8.96 -15.29 0.65
N VAL A 78 -8.39 -15.94 -0.38
CA VAL A 78 -9.11 -16.33 -1.60
C VAL A 78 -10.25 -17.30 -1.26
N LYS A 79 -9.98 -18.35 -0.45
CA LYS A 79 -11.02 -19.28 0.00
C LYS A 79 -12.13 -18.61 0.80
N ARG A 80 -11.81 -17.61 1.62
CA ARG A 80 -12.81 -16.84 2.37
C ARG A 80 -13.61 -15.92 1.46
N ALA A 81 -12.98 -15.27 0.49
CA ALA A 81 -13.65 -14.45 -0.50
C ALA A 81 -14.63 -15.26 -1.35
N ASP A 82 -14.23 -16.46 -1.79
CA ASP A 82 -15.10 -17.36 -2.56
C ASP A 82 -16.31 -17.82 -1.73
N ARG A 83 -16.11 -18.20 -0.45
CA ARG A 83 -17.23 -18.56 0.43
C ARG A 83 -18.20 -17.41 0.69
N VAL A 84 -17.68 -16.19 0.87
CA VAL A 84 -18.53 -15.01 1.06
C VAL A 84 -19.33 -14.73 -0.21
N LYS A 85 -18.70 -14.81 -1.38
CA LYS A 85 -19.35 -14.65 -2.67
C LYS A 85 -20.44 -15.70 -2.90
N GLU A 86 -20.20 -16.94 -2.51
CA GLU A 86 -21.16 -18.05 -2.62
C GLU A 86 -22.31 -17.92 -1.61
N SER A 87 -22.06 -17.38 -0.41
CA SER A 87 -23.11 -17.14 0.60
C SER A 87 -24.02 -15.94 0.31
N LEU A 88 -23.63 -15.08 -0.63
CA LEU A 88 -24.35 -13.87 -1.03
C LEU A 88 -25.03 -14.01 -2.41
N ALA A 89 -24.79 -15.13 -3.11
CA ALA A 89 -25.45 -15.51 -4.36
C ALA A 89 -26.66 -16.41 -4.07
#